data_AF-A0A7Y5NEJ3-F1
#
_entry.id   AF-A0A7Y5NEJ3-F1
#
_cell.length_a   1.000
_cell.length_b   1.000
_cell.length_c   1.000
_cell.angle_alpha   90.00
_cell.angle_beta   90.00
_cell.angle_gamma   90.00
#
_symmetry.space_group_name_H-M   'P 1'
#
loop_
_entity.id
_entity.type
_entity.pdbx_description
1 polymer ?
#
loop_
_entity_poly.entity_id
_entity_poly.type
_entity_poly.pdbx_seq_one_letter_code
_entity_poly.pdbx_strand_id
1 'polypeptide(L)'
;MSVSLSRPDTFVERHIGPDMHDTAAMLRDVEAPSLDAFIASVIPAALRTPRPLQLPAPLTEAELLAALRTLAAQNKIYRSFIGMGYYDTITPPVILRNVLENPGWYTQYTPYQAEIAQGRLEALLNFQTMVIDLTGLEIANASLLDEGTAAAEAMTMFHGQRKNAQSHTFFVAETCHPQTLAVLQTRAKPLGIQIEIGDHRKLQFTEKFFGAIVQYPASDGVIHDYREFCERAHAAGAHVVVATDLMSLALLTPPGEFGADAAIGSSQRFGVPLG
;
A
#
# COMPACT_ATOMS: atom_id res chain seq x y z
N MET A 1 22.39 -45.40 28.90
CA MET A 1 21.43 -44.28 28.92
C MET A 1 21.44 -43.66 27.54
N SER A 2 20.33 -43.71 26.80
CA SER A 2 20.21 -43.03 25.51
C SER A 2 20.05 -41.53 25.77
N VAL A 3 21.00 -40.72 25.31
CA VAL A 3 20.88 -39.26 25.35
C VAL A 3 19.82 -38.87 24.31
N SER A 4 18.75 -38.22 24.75
CA SER A 4 17.78 -37.63 23.84
C SER A 4 18.41 -36.44 23.14
N LEU A 5 18.45 -36.48 21.81
CA LEU A 5 18.90 -35.37 20.95
C LEU A 5 17.75 -34.43 20.57
N SER A 6 16.60 -34.53 21.25
CA SER A 6 15.45 -33.63 21.06
C SER A 6 15.86 -32.19 21.32
N ARG A 7 15.62 -31.28 20.35
CA ARG A 7 15.90 -29.85 20.51
C ARG A 7 14.78 -29.21 21.36
N PRO A 8 15.09 -28.69 22.54
CA PRO A 8 14.07 -28.14 23.45
C PRO A 8 13.54 -26.77 23.00
N ASP A 9 14.26 -26.07 22.13
CA ASP A 9 13.85 -24.75 21.64
C ASP A 9 12.87 -24.89 20.46
N THR A 10 11.57 -24.79 20.77
CA THR A 10 10.51 -24.85 19.76
C THR A 10 9.80 -23.50 19.68
N PHE A 11 9.66 -22.96 18.46
CA PHE A 11 9.01 -21.66 18.24
C PHE A 11 7.54 -21.64 18.72
N VAL A 12 6.87 -22.79 18.70
CA VAL A 12 5.47 -22.90 19.14
C VAL A 12 5.29 -22.50 20.60
N GLU A 13 6.23 -22.82 21.48
CA GLU A 13 6.21 -22.44 22.90
C GLU A 13 6.54 -20.96 23.13
N ARG A 14 7.12 -20.27 22.14
CA ARG A 14 7.32 -18.81 22.16
C ARG A 14 6.12 -18.06 21.58
N HIS A 15 5.42 -18.69 20.64
CA HIS A 15 4.30 -18.10 19.91
C HIS A 15 2.97 -18.23 20.66
N ILE A 16 2.70 -19.42 21.23
CA ILE A 16 1.48 -19.69 21.99
C ILE A 16 1.70 -19.25 23.43
N GLY A 17 0.92 -18.27 23.89
CA GLY A 17 1.01 -17.75 25.26
C GLY A 17 0.63 -18.79 26.33
N PRO A 18 -0.59 -19.37 26.29
CA PRO A 18 -1.02 -20.37 27.27
C PRO A 18 -0.20 -21.66 27.16
N ASP A 19 0.38 -22.08 28.29
CA ASP A 19 1.06 -23.38 28.37
C ASP A 19 0.06 -24.53 28.63
N MET A 20 0.57 -25.74 28.92
CA MET A 20 -0.29 -26.88 29.22
C MET A 20 -1.10 -26.72 30.51
N HIS A 21 -0.57 -26.02 31.51
CA HIS A 21 -1.26 -25.75 32.77
C HIS A 21 -2.39 -24.74 32.57
N ASP A 22 -2.10 -23.64 31.88
CA ASP A 22 -3.09 -22.61 31.51
C ASP A 22 -4.19 -23.22 30.64
N THR A 23 -3.81 -23.99 29.62
CA THR A 23 -4.76 -24.69 28.74
C THR A 23 -5.67 -25.61 29.55
N ALA A 24 -5.13 -26.39 30.50
CA ALA A 24 -5.93 -27.24 31.34
C ALA A 24 -6.87 -26.46 32.27
N ALA A 25 -6.46 -25.28 32.76
CA ALA A 25 -7.32 -24.39 33.53
C ALA A 25 -8.47 -23.84 32.69
N MET A 26 -8.17 -23.28 31.52
CA MET A 26 -9.17 -22.76 30.59
C MET A 26 -10.17 -23.84 30.14
N LEU A 27 -9.71 -25.06 29.88
CA LEU A 27 -10.58 -26.19 29.52
C LEU A 27 -11.59 -26.54 30.62
N ARG A 28 -11.20 -26.42 31.89
CA ARG A 28 -12.14 -26.60 33.01
C ARG A 28 -13.21 -25.52 33.03
N ASP A 29 -12.85 -24.27 32.78
CA ASP A 29 -13.78 -23.14 32.77
C ASP A 29 -14.81 -23.22 31.64
N VAL A 30 -14.42 -23.77 30.48
CA VAL A 30 -15.34 -24.01 29.35
C VAL A 30 -15.96 -25.42 29.35
N GLU A 31 -15.79 -26.18 30.44
CA GLU A 31 -16.33 -27.52 30.63
C GLU A 31 -15.97 -28.53 29.52
N ALA A 32 -14.79 -28.37 28.90
CA ALA A 32 -14.31 -29.27 27.86
C ALA A 32 -13.26 -30.26 28.39
N PRO A 33 -13.38 -31.57 28.10
CA PRO A 33 -12.46 -32.58 28.65
C PRO A 33 -11.08 -32.59 27.98
N SER A 34 -10.95 -31.99 26.79
CA SER A 34 -9.68 -31.80 26.07
C SER A 34 -9.83 -30.72 25.01
N LEU A 35 -8.70 -30.21 24.51
CA LEU A 35 -8.70 -29.28 23.38
C LEU A 35 -9.33 -29.93 22.13
N ASP A 36 -9.07 -31.20 21.86
CA ASP A 36 -9.69 -31.91 20.73
C ASP A 36 -11.21 -32.01 20.85
N ALA A 37 -11.72 -32.27 22.06
CA ALA A 37 -13.16 -32.33 22.31
C ALA A 37 -13.80 -30.95 22.17
N PHE A 38 -13.14 -29.89 22.66
CA PHE A 38 -13.58 -28.51 22.47
C PHE A 38 -13.65 -28.13 20.99
N ILE A 39 -12.59 -28.42 20.22
CA ILE A 39 -12.57 -28.13 18.78
C ILE A 39 -13.65 -28.94 18.03
N ALA A 40 -13.90 -30.19 18.43
CA ALA A 40 -14.94 -31.02 17.83
C ALA A 40 -16.37 -30.54 18.14
N SER A 41 -16.60 -29.86 19.26
CA SER A 41 -17.91 -29.28 19.58
C SER A 41 -18.15 -27.95 18.87
N VAL A 42 -17.07 -27.20 18.53
CA VAL A 42 -17.16 -25.90 17.87
C VAL A 42 -17.21 -26.02 16.33
N ILE A 43 -16.37 -26.87 15.74
CA ILE A 43 -16.25 -26.97 14.27
C ILE A 43 -17.10 -28.14 13.76
N PRO A 44 -18.09 -27.90 12.88
CA PRO A 44 -18.88 -28.97 12.29
C PRO A 44 -18.01 -30.01 11.59
N ALA A 45 -18.23 -31.29 11.90
CA ALA A 45 -17.40 -32.40 11.39
C ALA A 45 -17.35 -32.45 9.85
N ALA A 46 -18.45 -32.07 9.17
CA ALA A 46 -18.52 -32.01 7.71
C ALA A 46 -17.56 -31.01 7.07
N LEU A 47 -17.09 -30.00 7.82
CA LEU A 47 -16.15 -28.98 7.37
C LEU A 47 -14.72 -29.22 7.86
N ARG A 48 -14.52 -30.13 8.82
CA ARG A 48 -13.21 -30.40 9.43
C ARG A 48 -12.36 -31.24 8.48
N THR A 49 -11.13 -30.82 8.24
CA THR A 49 -10.19 -31.61 7.43
C THR A 49 -9.82 -32.90 8.20
N PRO A 50 -9.99 -34.09 7.60
CA PRO A 50 -9.79 -35.37 8.29
C PRO A 50 -8.32 -35.80 8.37
N ARG A 51 -7.40 -34.97 7.89
CA ARG A 51 -5.97 -35.26 7.80
C ARG A 51 -5.14 -34.04 8.24
N PRO A 52 -3.92 -34.24 8.75
CA PRO A 52 -2.99 -33.14 8.98
C PRO A 52 -2.69 -32.36 7.70
N LEU A 53 -2.25 -31.10 7.88
CA LEU A 53 -1.69 -30.31 6.78
C LEU A 53 -0.42 -30.99 6.26
N GLN A 54 -0.27 -31.02 4.93
CA GLN A 54 0.93 -31.56 4.29
C GLN A 54 1.96 -30.45 4.15
N LEU A 55 2.67 -30.17 5.25
CA LEU A 55 3.72 -29.15 5.33
C LEU A 55 5.06 -29.80 5.67
N PRO A 56 6.20 -29.14 5.35
CA PRO A 56 7.50 -29.56 5.86
C PRO A 56 7.52 -29.64 7.39
N ALA A 57 8.45 -30.42 7.93
CA ALA A 57 8.69 -30.45 9.36
C ALA A 57 9.03 -29.04 9.89
N PRO A 58 8.62 -28.69 11.11
CA PRO A 58 8.92 -27.39 11.69
C PRO A 58 10.42 -27.18 11.83
N LEU A 59 10.87 -25.95 11.57
CA LEU A 59 12.24 -25.51 11.79
C LEU A 59 12.36 -24.78 13.12
N THR A 60 13.53 -24.86 13.75
CA THR A 60 13.90 -23.90 14.81
C THR A 60 14.08 -22.50 14.23
N GLU A 61 14.04 -21.45 15.06
CA GLU A 61 14.25 -20.08 14.60
C GLU A 61 15.61 -19.90 13.90
N ALA A 62 16.67 -20.52 14.44
CA ALA A 62 18.00 -20.49 13.86
C ALA A 62 18.06 -21.16 12.47
N GLU A 63 17.38 -22.31 12.30
CA GLU A 63 17.29 -22.99 11.01
C GLU A 63 16.50 -22.19 10.00
N LEU A 64 15.38 -21.58 10.41
CA LEU A 64 14.57 -20.73 9.55
C LEU A 64 15.41 -19.55 9.04
N LEU A 65 16.12 -18.85 9.93
CA LEU A 65 16.98 -17.72 9.53
C LEU A 65 18.11 -18.17 8.60
N ALA A 66 18.74 -19.33 8.84
CA ALA A 66 19.76 -19.87 7.95
C ALA A 66 19.21 -20.24 6.57
N ALA A 67 18.03 -20.87 6.53
CA ALA A 67 17.34 -21.23 5.29
C ALA A 67 16.95 -19.98 4.49
N LEU A 68 16.35 -18.98 5.14
CA LEU A 68 15.96 -17.72 4.51
C LEU A 68 17.17 -16.93 4.01
N ARG A 69 18.30 -16.90 4.74
CA ARG A 69 19.55 -16.30 4.26
C ARG A 69 20.07 -16.99 3.01
N THR A 70 19.98 -18.32 2.94
CA THR A 70 20.40 -19.10 1.77
C THR A 70 19.53 -18.78 0.55
N LEU A 71 18.21 -18.63 0.76
CA LEU A 71 17.29 -18.23 -0.31
C LEU A 71 17.53 -16.77 -0.74
N ALA A 72 17.65 -15.85 0.21
CA ALA A 72 17.88 -14.43 -0.06
C ALA A 72 19.21 -14.19 -0.80
N ALA A 73 20.25 -15.00 -0.54
CA ALA A 73 21.54 -14.92 -1.23
C ALA A 73 21.46 -15.25 -2.74
N GLN A 74 20.35 -15.81 -3.22
CA GLN A 74 20.12 -16.04 -4.66
C GLN A 74 19.70 -14.75 -5.38
N ASN A 75 19.18 -13.76 -4.65
CA ASN A 75 18.85 -12.45 -5.20
C ASN A 75 20.14 -11.67 -5.52
N LYS A 76 20.12 -10.93 -6.62
CA LYS A 76 21.22 -10.05 -7.02
C LYS A 76 20.80 -8.60 -6.80
N ILE A 77 21.50 -7.91 -5.91
CA ILE A 77 21.26 -6.50 -5.61
C ILE A 77 22.00 -5.66 -6.67
N TYR A 78 21.25 -5.07 -7.59
CA TYR A 78 21.78 -4.17 -8.62
C TYR A 78 21.56 -2.72 -8.22
N ARG A 79 22.37 -1.82 -8.82
CA ARG A 79 22.04 -0.40 -8.89
C ARG A 79 20.99 -0.21 -9.99
N SER A 80 19.73 -0.17 -9.58
CA SER A 80 18.60 -0.11 -10.50
C SER A 80 18.22 1.33 -10.80
N PHE A 81 18.52 1.81 -12.01
CA PHE A 81 18.06 3.12 -12.52
C PHE A 81 16.84 2.96 -13.45
N ILE A 82 16.00 1.97 -13.18
CA ILE A 82 14.78 1.70 -13.96
C ILE A 82 13.76 2.83 -13.74
N GLY A 83 13.67 3.38 -12.53
CA GLY A 83 12.67 4.37 -12.18
C GLY A 83 11.28 3.77 -12.14
N MET A 84 10.37 4.27 -12.98
CA MET A 84 8.99 3.76 -13.08
C MET A 84 8.24 3.76 -11.74
N GLY A 85 8.44 4.80 -10.91
CA GLY A 85 7.77 4.95 -9.61
C GLY A 85 8.53 4.36 -8.42
N TYR A 86 9.66 3.70 -8.65
CA TYR A 86 10.51 3.13 -7.61
C TYR A 86 11.94 3.62 -7.75
N TYR A 87 12.43 4.29 -6.71
CA TYR A 87 13.73 4.93 -6.71
C TYR A 87 14.49 4.55 -5.45
N ASP A 88 15.71 4.05 -5.61
CA ASP A 88 16.55 3.69 -4.47
C ASP A 88 16.76 4.91 -3.56
N THR A 89 16.81 4.67 -2.26
CA THR A 89 16.83 5.73 -1.25
C THR A 89 17.59 5.28 -0.01
N ILE A 90 18.07 6.24 0.77
CA ILE A 90 18.76 5.97 2.02
C ILE A 90 17.73 6.08 3.14
N THR A 91 17.32 4.95 3.70
CA THR A 91 16.60 4.94 4.98
C THR A 91 17.56 5.43 6.07
N PRO A 92 17.27 6.56 6.76
CA PRO A 92 18.13 7.03 7.83
C PRO A 92 18.27 5.93 8.91
N PRO A 93 19.50 5.54 9.31
CA PRO A 93 19.69 4.42 10.24
C PRO A 93 18.96 4.59 11.57
N VAL A 94 18.75 5.84 12.01
CA VAL A 94 17.97 6.15 13.21
C VAL A 94 16.49 5.80 13.06
N ILE A 95 15.91 5.96 11.85
CA ILE A 95 14.52 5.58 11.55
C ILE A 95 14.44 4.06 11.39
N LEU A 96 15.36 3.46 10.63
CA LEU A 96 15.42 2.00 10.45
C LEU A 96 15.40 1.29 11.81
N ARG A 97 16.33 1.66 12.70
CA ARG A 97 16.50 0.97 13.98
C ARG A 97 15.38 1.27 14.99
N ASN A 98 14.93 2.52 15.08
CA ASN A 98 14.04 2.95 16.18
C ASN A 98 12.56 2.97 15.81
N VAL A 99 12.23 2.82 14.52
CA VAL A 99 10.85 2.73 14.02
C VAL A 99 10.60 1.37 13.36
N LEU A 100 11.28 1.08 12.24
CA LEU A 100 10.98 -0.13 11.45
C LEU A 100 11.34 -1.43 12.19
N GLU A 101 12.48 -1.46 12.88
CA GLU A 101 12.95 -2.62 13.66
C GLU A 101 12.50 -2.58 15.13
N ASN A 102 11.57 -1.69 15.48
CA ASN A 102 11.09 -1.51 16.86
C ASN A 102 9.63 -1.99 17.01
N PRO A 103 9.37 -3.06 17.78
CA PRO A 103 8.00 -3.57 17.97
C PRO A 103 7.07 -2.53 18.60
N GLY A 104 7.60 -1.57 19.37
CA GLY A 104 6.83 -0.45 19.90
C GLY A 104 6.21 0.47 18.83
N TRP A 105 6.53 0.30 17.55
CA TRP A 105 5.91 1.02 16.43
C TRP A 105 5.09 0.13 15.49
N TYR A 106 5.45 -1.15 15.33
CA TYR A 106 4.84 -2.04 14.33
C TYR A 106 3.86 -3.08 14.89
N THR A 107 3.77 -3.26 16.21
CA THR A 107 2.85 -4.27 16.79
C THR A 107 1.44 -3.74 17.02
N GLN A 108 1.25 -2.42 17.10
CA GLN A 108 -0.07 -1.83 17.26
C GLN A 108 -0.86 -1.89 15.95
N TYR A 109 -2.19 -1.79 16.08
CA TYR A 109 -3.10 -1.71 14.94
C TYR A 109 -3.70 -0.31 14.78
N THR A 110 -4.74 -0.20 13.96
CA THR A 110 -5.47 1.03 13.69
C THR A 110 -5.77 1.80 14.98
N PRO A 111 -5.56 3.13 15.01
CA PRO A 111 -5.74 3.97 16.19
C PRO A 111 -7.23 4.21 16.54
N TYR A 112 -8.02 3.15 16.76
CA TYR A 112 -9.41 3.25 17.19
C TYR A 112 -9.58 3.85 18.59
N GLN A 113 -8.56 3.70 19.45
CA GLN A 113 -8.51 4.29 20.79
C GLN A 113 -7.46 5.41 20.76
N ALA A 114 -7.91 6.63 20.47
CA ALA A 114 -7.04 7.74 20.14
C ALA A 114 -6.13 8.15 21.31
N GLU A 115 -6.62 8.08 22.53
CA GLU A 115 -5.94 8.49 23.77
C GLU A 115 -4.65 7.71 24.02
N ILE A 116 -4.60 6.44 23.58
CA ILE A 116 -3.43 5.56 23.67
C ILE A 116 -2.71 5.40 22.32
N ALA A 117 -2.98 6.29 21.38
CA ALA A 117 -2.44 6.25 20.03
C ALA A 117 -1.83 7.57 19.55
N GLN A 118 -1.77 8.60 20.41
CA GLN A 118 -1.35 9.94 20.04
C GLN A 118 0.01 9.99 19.32
N GLY A 119 0.99 9.17 19.73
CA GLY A 119 2.31 9.15 19.08
C GLY A 119 2.27 8.82 17.58
N ARG A 120 1.49 7.80 17.16
CA ARG A 120 1.36 7.46 15.73
C ARG A 120 0.36 8.36 15.00
N LEU A 121 -0.66 8.86 15.69
CA LEU A 121 -1.59 9.83 15.12
C LEU A 121 -0.89 11.14 14.77
N GLU A 122 0.03 11.60 15.61
CA GLU A 122 0.87 12.76 15.33
C GLU A 122 1.80 12.52 14.14
N ALA A 123 2.44 11.34 14.06
CA ALA A 123 3.26 10.98 12.91
C ALA A 123 2.45 10.95 11.59
N LEU A 124 1.22 10.46 11.63
CA LEU A 124 0.31 10.46 10.48
C LEU A 124 -0.15 11.89 10.12
N LEU A 125 -0.38 12.75 11.12
CA LEU A 125 -0.68 14.15 10.88
C LEU A 125 0.51 14.86 10.21
N ASN A 126 1.74 14.59 10.66
CA ASN A 126 2.95 15.10 10.01
C ASN A 126 3.08 14.61 8.56
N PHE A 127 2.70 13.36 8.28
CA PHE A 127 2.63 12.85 6.91
C PHE A 127 1.60 13.62 6.07
N GLN A 128 0.39 13.85 6.60
CA GLN A 128 -0.64 14.63 5.92
C GLN A 128 -0.17 16.06 5.64
N THR A 129 0.42 16.74 6.62
CA THR A 129 0.98 18.09 6.46
C THR A 129 2.08 18.12 5.41
N MET A 130 3.02 17.17 5.44
CA MET A 130 4.07 17.07 4.42
C MET A 130 3.50 16.91 3.00
N VAL A 131 2.46 16.08 2.83
CA VAL A 131 1.81 15.90 1.52
C VAL A 131 1.07 17.17 1.10
N ILE A 132 0.34 17.81 2.02
CA ILE A 132 -0.35 19.10 1.77
C ILE A 132 0.66 20.16 1.30
N ASP A 133 1.74 20.36 2.06
CA ASP A 133 2.75 21.37 1.76
C ASP A 133 3.43 21.12 0.40
N LEU A 134 3.82 19.87 0.11
CA LEU A 134 4.49 19.54 -1.14
C LEU A 134 3.56 19.57 -2.35
N THR A 135 2.29 19.21 -2.18
CA THR A 135 1.34 19.18 -3.31
C THR A 135 0.63 20.50 -3.54
N GLY A 136 0.63 21.41 -2.56
CA GLY A 136 -0.12 22.66 -2.59
C GLY A 136 -1.63 22.47 -2.54
N LEU A 137 -2.11 21.29 -2.12
CA LEU A 137 -3.54 20.96 -2.02
C LEU A 137 -4.03 21.04 -0.56
N GLU A 138 -5.32 21.24 -0.39
CA GLU A 138 -5.90 21.64 0.90
C GLU A 138 -5.97 20.50 1.94
N ILE A 139 -6.06 19.24 1.49
CA ILE A 139 -6.22 18.07 2.36
C ILE A 139 -5.44 16.87 1.83
N ALA A 140 -4.97 16.03 2.74
CA ALA A 140 -4.36 14.73 2.46
C ALA A 140 -4.89 13.67 3.43
N ASN A 141 -4.95 12.42 3.01
CA ASN A 141 -5.31 11.30 3.89
C ASN A 141 -4.06 10.69 4.58
N ALA A 142 -4.29 9.72 5.45
CA ALA A 142 -3.25 9.03 6.19
C ALA A 142 -2.63 7.83 5.43
N SER A 143 -2.48 7.96 4.11
CA SER A 143 -1.96 6.98 3.12
C SER A 143 -3.01 6.11 2.39
N LEU A 144 -2.58 5.59 1.23
CA LEU A 144 -3.21 4.51 0.46
C LEU A 144 -2.19 3.38 0.25
N LEU A 145 -2.55 2.35 -0.52
CA LEU A 145 -1.73 1.14 -0.68
C LEU A 145 -0.51 1.37 -1.57
N ASP A 146 -0.71 1.88 -2.79
CA ASP A 146 0.34 2.18 -3.77
C ASP A 146 -0.14 3.28 -4.75
N GLU A 147 0.75 3.75 -5.62
CA GLU A 147 0.43 4.82 -6.59
C GLU A 147 -0.69 4.41 -7.57
N GLY A 148 -0.65 3.18 -8.10
CA GLY A 148 -1.61 2.71 -9.09
C GLY A 148 -3.03 2.60 -8.53
N THR A 149 -3.14 2.09 -7.31
CA THR A 149 -4.41 2.02 -6.58
C THR A 149 -4.89 3.41 -6.14
N ALA A 150 -3.99 4.31 -5.73
CA ALA A 150 -4.34 5.70 -5.45
C ALA A 150 -4.90 6.42 -6.69
N ALA A 151 -4.32 6.20 -7.88
CA ALA A 151 -4.86 6.69 -9.13
C ALA A 151 -6.27 6.15 -9.41
N ALA A 152 -6.52 4.87 -9.12
CA ALA A 152 -7.84 4.26 -9.28
C ALA A 152 -8.88 4.77 -8.27
N GLU A 153 -8.47 5.07 -7.03
CA GLU A 153 -9.33 5.74 -6.04
C GLU A 153 -9.69 7.15 -6.52
N ALA A 154 -8.73 7.92 -7.03
CA ALA A 154 -8.98 9.25 -7.59
C ALA A 154 -9.95 9.20 -8.79
N MET A 155 -9.75 8.25 -9.72
CA MET A 155 -10.68 8.00 -10.82
C MET A 155 -12.09 7.67 -10.30
N THR A 156 -12.21 6.79 -9.31
CA THR A 156 -13.51 6.37 -8.74
C THR A 156 -14.20 7.52 -8.01
N MET A 157 -13.43 8.31 -7.25
CA MET A 157 -13.92 9.50 -6.55
C MET A 157 -14.50 10.52 -7.53
N PHE A 158 -13.77 10.88 -8.58
CA PHE A 158 -14.26 11.84 -9.58
C PHE A 158 -15.35 11.28 -10.47
N HIS A 159 -15.36 9.96 -10.72
CA HIS A 159 -16.50 9.31 -11.35
C HIS A 159 -17.76 9.54 -10.51
N GLY A 160 -17.71 9.33 -9.19
CA GLY A 160 -18.83 9.55 -8.28
C GLY A 160 -19.32 11.00 -8.21
N GLN A 161 -18.46 11.97 -8.54
CA GLN A 161 -18.79 13.40 -8.54
C GLN A 161 -19.30 13.93 -9.89
N ARG A 162 -19.34 13.09 -10.93
CA ARG A 162 -19.79 13.49 -12.26
C ARG A 162 -21.19 14.11 -12.22
N LYS A 163 -21.35 15.29 -12.80
CA LYS A 163 -22.66 15.96 -12.95
C LYS A 163 -23.44 15.42 -14.15
N ASN A 164 -22.73 15.04 -15.21
CA ASN A 164 -23.31 14.46 -16.41
C ASN A 164 -23.18 12.93 -16.37
N ALA A 165 -24.32 12.22 -16.41
CA ALA A 165 -24.34 10.76 -16.43
C ALA A 165 -23.67 10.16 -17.68
N GLN A 166 -23.59 10.90 -18.79
CA GLN A 166 -22.90 10.50 -20.02
C GLN A 166 -21.38 10.68 -19.93
N SER A 167 -20.88 11.39 -18.92
CA SER A 167 -19.46 11.59 -18.70
C SER A 167 -18.86 10.32 -18.06
N HIS A 168 -18.45 9.40 -18.92
CA HIS A 168 -18.06 8.03 -18.53
C HIS A 168 -16.66 7.65 -19.01
N THR A 169 -15.92 8.60 -19.58
CA THR A 169 -14.55 8.42 -20.03
C THR A 169 -13.56 9.07 -19.07
N PHE A 170 -12.51 8.33 -18.70
CA PHE A 170 -11.35 8.84 -17.97
C PHE A 170 -10.15 8.85 -18.91
N PHE A 171 -9.51 10.01 -19.06
CA PHE A 171 -8.30 10.10 -19.85
C PHE A 171 -7.07 9.70 -19.03
N VAL A 172 -6.15 8.97 -19.64
CA VAL A 172 -4.87 8.60 -19.04
C VAL A 172 -3.74 9.01 -19.99
N ALA A 173 -2.86 9.91 -19.56
CA ALA A 173 -1.69 10.24 -20.36
C ALA A 173 -0.84 9.00 -20.60
N GLU A 174 -0.41 8.78 -21.86
CA GLU A 174 0.43 7.64 -22.24
C GLU A 174 1.80 7.61 -21.55
N THR A 175 2.18 8.75 -20.95
CA THR A 175 3.42 8.94 -20.19
C THR A 175 3.29 8.59 -18.71
N CYS A 176 2.13 8.13 -18.23
CA CYS A 176 2.00 7.55 -16.89
C CYS A 176 2.79 6.25 -16.76
N HIS A 177 3.12 5.86 -15.54
CA HIS A 177 3.75 4.56 -15.32
C HIS A 177 2.85 3.42 -15.85
N PRO A 178 3.41 2.41 -16.56
CA PRO A 178 2.61 1.39 -17.22
C PRO A 178 1.81 0.52 -16.24
N GLN A 179 2.33 0.31 -15.02
CA GLN A 179 1.58 -0.39 -13.98
C GLN A 179 0.40 0.43 -13.43
N THR A 180 0.53 1.76 -13.36
CA THR A 180 -0.58 2.66 -12.97
C THR A 180 -1.71 2.58 -14.00
N LEU A 181 -1.36 2.59 -15.29
CA LEU A 181 -2.32 2.37 -16.37
C LEU A 181 -3.03 1.00 -16.25
N ALA A 182 -2.27 -0.07 -16.01
CA ALA A 182 -2.84 -1.42 -15.88
C ALA A 182 -3.83 -1.53 -14.70
N VAL A 183 -3.55 -0.87 -13.58
CA VAL A 183 -4.45 -0.82 -12.42
C VAL A 183 -5.71 -0.02 -12.75
N LEU A 184 -5.58 1.15 -13.38
CA LEU A 184 -6.72 1.97 -13.82
C LEU A 184 -7.65 1.20 -14.75
N GLN A 185 -7.11 0.55 -15.78
CA GLN A 185 -7.89 -0.29 -16.71
C GLN A 185 -8.62 -1.43 -15.97
N THR A 186 -7.93 -2.09 -15.04
CA THR A 186 -8.50 -3.18 -14.25
C THR A 186 -9.67 -2.71 -13.39
N ARG A 187 -9.52 -1.55 -12.74
CA ARG A 187 -10.52 -0.96 -11.84
C ARG A 187 -11.68 -0.32 -12.58
N ALA A 188 -11.45 0.20 -13.78
CA ALA A 188 -12.47 0.77 -14.65
C ALA A 188 -13.46 -0.28 -15.18
N LYS A 189 -12.96 -1.48 -15.53
CA LYS A 189 -13.74 -2.55 -16.17
C LYS A 189 -15.06 -2.91 -15.45
N PRO A 190 -15.08 -3.24 -14.14
CA PRO A 190 -16.33 -3.59 -13.45
C PRO A 190 -17.31 -2.42 -13.30
N LEU A 191 -16.84 -1.18 -13.45
CA LEU A 191 -17.65 0.04 -13.34
C LEU A 191 -18.16 0.55 -14.70
N GLY A 192 -17.76 -0.10 -15.80
CA GLY A 192 -18.10 0.32 -17.17
C GLY A 192 -17.33 1.54 -17.67
N ILE A 193 -16.42 2.10 -16.85
CA ILE A 193 -15.65 3.31 -17.17
C ILE A 193 -14.79 3.05 -18.41
N GLN A 194 -14.84 3.99 -19.36
CA GLN A 194 -14.00 3.94 -20.55
C GLN A 194 -12.66 4.61 -20.27
N ILE A 195 -11.56 3.90 -20.49
CA ILE A 195 -10.22 4.47 -20.40
C ILE A 195 -9.78 4.90 -21.80
N GLU A 196 -9.46 6.19 -21.97
CA GLU A 196 -8.86 6.71 -23.19
C GLU A 196 -7.40 7.08 -22.92
N ILE A 197 -6.47 6.44 -23.64
CA ILE A 197 -5.03 6.62 -23.46
C ILE A 197 -4.50 7.45 -24.62
N GLY A 198 -3.65 8.44 -24.34
CA GLY A 198 -2.93 9.12 -25.42
C GLY A 198 -2.07 10.29 -24.98
N ASP A 199 -1.66 11.08 -25.96
CA ASP A 199 -0.86 12.29 -25.78
C ASP A 199 -1.73 13.43 -25.20
N HIS A 200 -1.42 13.83 -23.97
CA HIS A 200 -2.12 14.91 -23.25
C HIS A 200 -2.18 16.23 -24.03
N ARG A 201 -1.21 16.50 -24.91
CA ARG A 201 -1.16 17.73 -25.73
C ARG A 201 -2.19 17.72 -26.85
N LYS A 202 -2.51 16.54 -27.38
CA LYS A 202 -3.41 16.36 -28.54
C LYS A 202 -4.85 16.06 -28.14
N LEU A 203 -5.08 15.67 -26.89
CA LEU A 203 -6.42 15.45 -26.35
C LEU A 203 -7.30 16.66 -26.68
N GLN A 204 -8.58 16.44 -26.94
CA GLN A 204 -9.59 17.51 -26.94
C GLN A 204 -10.63 17.14 -25.92
N PHE A 205 -10.75 17.95 -24.87
CA PHE A 205 -11.75 17.70 -23.84
C PHE A 205 -13.14 17.99 -24.40
N THR A 206 -14.04 17.04 -24.18
CA THR A 206 -15.47 17.13 -24.48
C THR A 206 -16.25 16.66 -23.25
N GLU A 207 -17.56 16.82 -23.27
CA GLU A 207 -18.44 16.49 -22.13
C GLU A 207 -18.45 15.00 -21.74
N LYS A 208 -17.85 14.11 -22.56
CA LYS A 208 -17.71 12.68 -22.27
C LYS A 208 -16.69 12.38 -21.17
N PHE A 209 -15.74 13.30 -20.93
CA PHE A 209 -14.68 13.11 -19.94
C PHE A 209 -15.13 13.60 -18.57
N PHE A 210 -14.98 12.76 -17.55
CA PHE A 210 -15.23 13.18 -16.16
C PHE A 210 -13.94 13.51 -15.43
N GLY A 211 -12.82 13.01 -15.94
CA GLY A 211 -11.52 13.35 -15.43
C GLY A 211 -10.38 12.87 -16.32
N ALA A 212 -9.18 13.28 -15.93
CA ALA A 212 -7.94 12.93 -16.57
C ALA A 212 -6.84 12.71 -15.54
N ILE A 213 -5.85 11.88 -15.88
CA ILE A 213 -4.61 11.74 -15.13
C ILE A 213 -3.39 12.02 -16.00
N VAL A 214 -2.45 12.78 -15.46
CA VAL A 214 -1.11 13.04 -16.02
C VAL A 214 -0.03 12.69 -15.00
N GLN A 215 1.18 12.39 -15.45
CA GLN A 215 2.32 12.05 -14.58
C GLN A 215 3.33 13.20 -14.54
N TYR A 216 3.82 13.53 -13.34
CA TYR A 216 4.67 14.70 -13.09
C TYR A 216 5.84 14.39 -12.13
N PRO A 217 7.09 14.31 -12.63
CA PRO A 217 7.49 14.20 -14.03
C PRO A 217 6.91 12.95 -14.71
N ALA A 218 6.90 12.94 -16.04
CA ALA A 218 6.48 11.79 -16.83
C ALA A 218 7.32 10.54 -16.55
N SER A 219 6.82 9.35 -16.91
CA SER A 219 7.52 8.08 -16.71
C SER A 219 8.86 7.97 -17.46
N ASP A 220 9.06 8.77 -18.49
CA ASP A 220 10.32 8.92 -19.24
C ASP A 220 11.22 10.05 -18.71
N GLY A 221 10.79 10.74 -17.65
CA GLY A 221 11.50 11.81 -16.97
C GLY A 221 11.21 13.23 -17.48
N VAL A 222 10.36 13.40 -18.51
CA VAL A 222 10.05 14.73 -19.05
C VAL A 222 9.17 15.52 -18.08
N ILE A 223 9.50 16.80 -17.89
CA ILE A 223 8.71 17.75 -17.11
C ILE A 223 7.87 18.57 -18.09
N HIS A 224 6.55 18.54 -17.90
CA HIS A 224 5.60 19.31 -18.69
C HIS A 224 4.95 20.42 -17.86
N ASP A 225 4.56 21.50 -18.51
CA ASP A 225 3.67 22.50 -17.91
C ASP A 225 2.22 22.10 -18.16
N TYR A 226 1.49 21.78 -17.10
CA TYR A 226 0.11 21.29 -17.19
C TYR A 226 -0.95 22.36 -16.96
N ARG A 227 -0.60 23.65 -16.83
CA ARG A 227 -1.59 24.74 -16.60
C ARG A 227 -2.68 24.76 -17.67
N GLU A 228 -2.28 24.81 -18.95
CA GLU A 228 -3.24 24.83 -20.08
C GLU A 228 -4.08 23.54 -20.13
N PHE A 229 -3.48 22.40 -19.78
CA PHE A 229 -4.19 21.12 -19.71
C PHE A 229 -5.30 21.15 -18.65
N CYS A 230 -5.01 21.72 -17.47
CA CYS A 230 -5.97 21.88 -16.40
C CYS A 230 -7.10 22.83 -16.78
N GLU A 231 -6.76 24.02 -17.31
CA GLU A 231 -7.74 24.99 -17.78
C GLU A 231 -8.72 24.39 -18.80
N ARG A 232 -8.20 23.61 -19.77
CA ARG A 232 -9.01 22.94 -20.78
C ARG A 232 -9.88 21.81 -20.22
N ALA A 233 -9.38 21.05 -19.24
CA ALA A 233 -10.16 20.02 -18.56
C ALA A 233 -11.33 20.65 -17.78
N HIS A 234 -11.04 21.70 -17.01
CA HIS A 234 -12.04 22.43 -16.22
C HIS A 234 -13.08 23.11 -17.10
N ALA A 235 -12.69 23.68 -18.24
CA ALA A 235 -13.63 24.26 -19.22
C ALA A 235 -14.65 23.22 -19.75
N ALA A 236 -14.29 21.94 -19.79
CA ALA A 236 -15.16 20.83 -20.14
C ALA A 236 -15.86 20.17 -18.93
N GLY A 237 -15.61 20.65 -17.71
CA GLY A 237 -16.16 20.11 -16.47
C GLY A 237 -15.52 18.80 -15.99
N ALA A 238 -14.30 18.49 -16.45
CA ALA A 238 -13.54 17.31 -16.03
C ALA A 238 -12.52 17.67 -14.94
N HIS A 239 -12.28 16.74 -14.01
CA HIS A 239 -11.26 16.89 -12.96
C HIS A 239 -9.88 16.38 -13.38
N VAL A 240 -8.81 16.95 -12.84
CA VAL A 240 -7.43 16.59 -13.15
C VAL A 240 -6.74 15.98 -11.95
N VAL A 241 -6.25 14.75 -12.14
CA VAL A 241 -5.37 14.04 -11.22
C VAL A 241 -3.93 14.18 -11.71
N VAL A 242 -3.01 14.49 -10.81
CA VAL A 242 -1.57 14.46 -11.09
C VAL A 242 -0.92 13.33 -10.29
N ALA A 243 -0.40 12.33 -11.00
CA ALA A 243 0.48 11.32 -10.43
C ALA A 243 1.89 11.92 -10.32
N THR A 244 2.32 12.28 -9.11
CA THR A 244 3.53 13.08 -8.90
C THR A 244 4.58 12.36 -8.06
N ASP A 245 5.85 12.64 -8.35
CA ASP A 245 6.95 12.31 -7.46
C ASP A 245 7.04 13.37 -6.36
N LEU A 246 6.80 13.01 -5.09
CA LEU A 246 6.79 13.96 -3.97
C LEU A 246 8.15 14.65 -3.74
N MET A 247 9.27 13.97 -4.03
CA MET A 247 10.60 14.56 -3.89
C MET A 247 10.85 15.66 -4.92
N SER A 248 10.33 15.47 -6.14
CA SER A 248 10.48 16.46 -7.22
C SER A 248 9.81 17.80 -6.88
N LEU A 249 8.74 17.77 -6.07
CA LEU A 249 7.99 18.95 -5.65
C LEU A 249 8.73 19.84 -4.65
N ALA A 250 9.88 19.38 -4.13
CA ALA A 250 10.79 20.27 -3.42
C ALA A 250 11.41 21.35 -4.34
N LEU A 251 11.34 21.17 -5.67
CA LEU A 251 11.91 22.07 -6.68
C LEU A 251 10.88 22.55 -7.72
N LEU A 252 9.94 21.67 -8.08
CA LEU A 252 8.97 21.91 -9.14
C LEU A 252 7.73 22.63 -8.61
N THR A 253 7.07 23.40 -9.47
CA THR A 253 5.76 23.99 -9.15
C THR A 253 4.79 22.87 -8.76
N PRO A 254 4.16 22.93 -7.58
CA PRO A 254 3.33 21.85 -7.08
C PRO A 254 1.95 21.78 -7.78
N PRO A 255 1.30 20.61 -7.81
CA PRO A 255 0.00 20.40 -8.49
C PRO A 255 -1.09 21.42 -8.16
N GLY A 256 -1.24 21.80 -6.88
CA GLY A 256 -2.24 22.77 -6.45
C GLY A 256 -2.06 24.16 -7.07
N GLU A 257 -0.82 24.57 -7.35
CA GLU A 257 -0.52 25.89 -7.93
C GLU A 257 -0.83 25.99 -9.43
N PHE A 258 -0.89 24.87 -10.14
CA PHE A 258 -1.23 24.85 -11.57
C PHE A 258 -2.62 24.29 -11.87
N GLY A 259 -3.45 24.10 -10.84
CA GLY A 259 -4.87 23.80 -10.99
C GLY A 259 -5.22 22.31 -11.02
N ALA A 260 -4.40 21.43 -10.45
CA ALA A 260 -4.82 20.04 -10.25
C ALA A 260 -5.94 19.94 -9.18
N ASP A 261 -6.90 19.05 -9.38
CA ASP A 261 -7.96 18.76 -8.40
C ASP A 261 -7.52 17.71 -7.37
N ALA A 262 -6.58 16.83 -7.74
CA ALA A 262 -5.99 15.85 -6.86
C ALA A 262 -4.53 15.55 -7.23
N ALA A 263 -3.72 15.23 -6.24
CA ALA A 263 -2.38 14.69 -6.43
C ALA A 263 -2.29 13.31 -5.76
N ILE A 264 -1.68 12.37 -6.46
CA ILE A 264 -1.37 11.02 -5.95
C ILE A 264 0.10 10.71 -6.22
N GLY A 265 0.68 9.76 -5.51
CA GLY A 265 2.08 9.40 -5.72
C GLY A 265 2.57 8.43 -4.66
N SER A 266 3.82 8.01 -4.82
CA SER A 266 4.52 7.20 -3.85
C SER A 266 5.40 8.05 -2.93
N SER A 267 5.29 7.86 -1.62
CA SER A 267 6.25 8.39 -0.64
C SER A 267 7.47 7.49 -0.46
N GLN A 268 7.61 6.41 -1.25
CA GLN A 268 8.67 5.40 -1.08
C GLN A 268 10.07 6.02 -1.01
N ARG A 269 10.38 6.96 -1.89
CA ARG A 269 11.72 7.56 -1.94
C ARG A 269 12.05 8.49 -0.76
N PHE A 270 11.10 8.74 0.16
CA PHE A 270 11.35 9.39 1.45
C PHE A 270 11.86 8.38 2.49
N GLY A 271 12.91 7.65 2.13
CA GLY A 271 13.63 6.76 3.04
C GLY A 271 12.94 5.41 3.31
N VAL A 272 11.99 4.96 2.48
CA VAL A 272 11.42 3.61 2.58
C VAL A 272 12.15 2.66 1.62
N PRO A 273 12.60 1.47 2.06
CA PRO A 273 13.24 0.49 1.17
C PRO A 273 12.38 0.14 -0.06
N LEU A 274 13.03 -0.34 -1.13
CA LEU A 274 12.34 -0.73 -2.37
C LEU A 274 11.37 -1.92 -2.22
N GLY A 275 11.54 -2.73 -1.17
CA GLY A 275 10.77 -3.96 -0.92
C GLY A 275 10.31 -4.07 0.51
#